data_AF-A0A0V1GG26-F1
#
_entry.id   AF-A0A0V1GG26-F1
#
_cell.length_a   1.000
_cell.length_b   1.000
_cell.length_c   1.000
_cell.angle_alpha   90.00
_cell.angle_beta   90.00
_cell.angle_gamma   90.00
#
_symmetry.space_group_name_H-M   'P 1'
#
loop_
_entity.id
_entity.type
_entity.pdbx_description
1 polymer ?
#
loop_
_entity_poly.entity_id
_entity_poly.type
_entity_poly.pdbx_seq_one_letter_code
_entity_poly.pdbx_strand_id
1 'polypeptide(L)' 'MFQNIIQILTPEPSGEIKKGFAETCYSTAGFPYNVASRIIGPRGFTVKAIQEKIW' A
#
# COMPACT_ATOMS: atom_id res chain seq x y z
N MET A 1 -21.95 8.15 -7.29
CA MET A 1 -22.11 6.72 -6.99
C MET A 1 -21.11 6.38 -5.91
N PHE A 2 -21.53 6.31 -4.64
CA PHE A 2 -20.63 6.07 -3.52
C PHE A 2 -20.35 4.58 -3.42
N GLN A 3 -19.08 4.21 -3.60
CA GLN A 3 -18.59 2.87 -3.26
C GLN A 3 -18.71 2.73 -1.74
N ASN A 4 -19.45 1.73 -1.27
CA ASN A 4 -19.47 1.34 0.13
C ASN A 4 -18.07 0.81 0.50
N ILE A 5 -17.20 1.72 0.91
CA ILE A 5 -15.91 1.38 1.50
C ILE A 5 -16.25 0.95 2.92
N ILE A 6 -16.20 -0.35 3.21
CA ILE A 6 -16.26 -0.86 4.57
C ILE A 6 -15.05 -0.24 5.29
N GLN A 7 -15.29 0.80 6.09
CA GLN A 7 -14.28 1.34 6.99
C GLN A 7 -14.12 0.34 8.14
N ILE A 8 -13.18 -0.58 7.98
CA ILE A 8 -12.70 -1.40 9.09
C ILE A 8 -11.99 -0.42 10.03
N LEU A 9 -12.59 -0.15 11.19
CA LEU A 9 -11.94 0.64 12.22
C LEU A 9 -10.70 -0.10 12.70
N THR A 10 -9.57 0.59 12.76
CA THR A 10 -8.34 0.06 13.35
C THR A 10 -8.64 -0.30 14.80
N PRO A 11 -8.34 -1.53 15.27
CA PRO A 11 -8.59 -1.93 16.65
C PRO A 11 -7.77 -1.05 17.62
N GLU A 12 -8.24 -0.91 18.87
CA GLU A 12 -7.45 -0.24 19.89
C GLU A 12 -6.10 -0.96 20.08
N PRO A 13 -4.97 -0.21 20.07
CA PRO A 13 -3.67 -0.80 20.31
C PRO A 13 -3.58 -1.42 21.71
N SER A 14 -3.04 -2.63 21.80
CA SER A 14 -2.77 -3.31 23.07
C SER A 14 -1.46 -4.09 23.00
N GLY A 15 -0.65 -4.01 24.07
CA GLY A 15 0.65 -4.68 24.15
C GLY A 15 1.83 -3.86 23.59
N GLU A 16 2.90 -4.56 23.21
CA GLU A 16 4.15 -3.95 22.73
C GLU A 16 4.14 -3.78 21.20
N ILE A 17 4.63 -2.62 20.72
CA ILE A 17 4.79 -2.37 19.29
C ILE A 17 5.94 -3.20 18.74
N LYS A 18 5.63 -4.11 17.80
CA LYS A 18 6.64 -4.86 17.05
C LYS A 18 6.75 -4.32 15.63
N LYS A 19 7.97 -4.01 15.20
CA LYS A 19 8.22 -3.68 13.79
C LYS A 19 8.13 -4.95 12.96
N GLY A 20 7.14 -5.01 12.07
CA GLY A 20 7.02 -6.04 11.05
C GLY A 20 7.36 -5.48 9.68
N PHE A 21 7.81 -6.35 8.78
CA PHE A 21 7.88 -6.06 7.36
C PHE A 21 7.28 -7.24 6.59
N ALA A 22 6.71 -6.95 5.43
CA ALA A 22 6.22 -7.95 4.50
C ALA A 22 6.92 -7.75 3.17
N GLU A 23 7.33 -8.85 2.55
CA GLU A 23 7.95 -8.84 1.23
C GLU A 23 6.99 -9.46 0.22
N THR A 24 6.98 -8.89 -0.99
CA THR A 24 6.20 -9.42 -2.11
C THR A 24 6.98 -9.20 -3.41
N CYS A 25 6.90 -10.19 -4.31
CA CYS A 25 7.55 -10.14 -5.61
C CYS A 25 6.51 -9.86 -6.69
N TYR A 26 6.79 -8.89 -7.55
CA TYR A 26 5.96 -8.59 -8.72
C TYR A 26 6.63 -9.06 -10.00
N SER A 27 5.89 -9.78 -10.84
CA SER A 27 6.31 -10.04 -12.21
C SER A 27 6.31 -8.74 -13.00
N THR A 28 7.37 -8.49 -13.77
CA THR A 28 7.42 -7.41 -14.76
C THR A 28 6.92 -7.87 -16.13
N ALA A 29 6.75 -9.18 -16.33
CA ALA A 29 6.23 -9.75 -17.57
C ALA A 29 4.71 -9.62 -17.65
N GLY A 30 4.19 -9.40 -18.86
CA GLY A 30 2.75 -9.34 -19.13
C GLY A 30 2.10 -7.96 -18.92
N PHE A 31 2.88 -6.94 -18.54
CA PHE A 31 2.40 -5.57 -18.44
C PHE A 31 2.95 -4.70 -19.58
N PRO A 32 2.13 -3.86 -20.22
CA PRO A 32 2.59 -2.95 -21.26
C PRO A 32 3.32 -1.70 -20.69
N TYR A 33 3.69 -1.72 -19.40
CA TYR A 33 4.29 -0.59 -18.69
C TYR A 33 5.32 -1.05 -17.64
N ASN A 34 6.16 -0.11 -17.21
CA ASN A 34 7.11 -0.35 -16.13
C ASN A 34 6.39 -0.46 -14.77
N VAL A 35 6.36 -1.67 -14.20
CA VAL A 35 5.69 -1.98 -12.93
C VAL A 35 6.27 -1.16 -11.77
N ALA A 36 7.60 -1.04 -11.67
CA ALA A 36 8.25 -0.30 -10.58
C ALA A 36 7.90 1.20 -10.64
N SER A 37 7.98 1.81 -11.83
CA SER A 37 7.60 3.22 -12.03
C SER A 37 6.12 3.47 -11.69
N ARG A 38 5.24 2.50 -11.97
CA ARG A 38 3.81 2.58 -11.62
C ARG A 38 3.59 2.55 -10.11
N ILE A 39 4.31 1.70 -9.37
CA ILE A 39 4.21 1.60 -7.91
C ILE A 39 4.76 2.87 -7.24
N ILE A 40 5.93 3.35 -7.69
CA ILE A 40 6.58 4.53 -7.11
C ILE A 40 5.79 5.81 -7.45
N GLY A 41 5.42 5.97 -8.71
CA GLY A 41 4.72 7.13 -9.24
C GLY A 41 5.61 8.38 -9.37
N PRO A 42 5.07 9.48 -9.92
CA PRO A 42 5.81 10.73 -10.07
C PRO A 42 6.27 11.25 -8.72
N ARG A 43 7.58 11.52 -8.58
CA ARG A 43 8.20 12.02 -7.34
C ARG A 43 7.95 11.13 -6.11
N GLY A 44 7.58 9.86 -6.29
CA GLY A 44 7.26 8.94 -5.20
C GLY A 44 5.90 9.18 -4.53
N PHE A 45 5.01 9.99 -5.13
CA PHE A 45 3.73 10.30 -4.48
C PHE A 45 2.79 9.11 -4.36
N THR A 46 2.85 8.15 -5.29
CA THR A 46 1.99 6.96 -5.23
C THR A 46 2.38 6.06 -4.07
N VAL A 47 3.67 5.76 -3.90
CA VAL A 47 4.13 4.92 -2.78
C VAL A 47 3.90 5.58 -1.42
N LYS A 48 4.03 6.92 -1.32
CA LYS A 48 3.69 7.66 -0.10
C LYS A 48 2.21 7.58 0.25
N ALA A 49 1.33 7.78 -0.74
CA ALA A 49 -0.11 7.65 -0.53
C ALA A 49 -0.55 6.23 -0.15
N ILE A 50 0.19 5.20 -0.57
CA ILE A 50 -0.02 3.81 -0.11
C ILE A 50 0.41 3.69 1.35
N GLN A 51 1.59 4.18 1.71
CA GLN A 51 2.09 4.16 3.09
C GLN A 51 1.13 4.86 4.07
N GLU A 52 0.59 6.02 3.68
CA GLU A 52 -0.36 6.79 4.50
C GLU A 52 -1.71 6.10 4.69
N LYS A 53 -2.12 5.19 3.80
CA LYS A 53 -3.36 4.40 3.94
C LYS A 53 -3.22 3.16 4.84
N ILE A 54 -1.99 2.81 5.19
CA ILE A 54 -1.67 1.64 6.04
C ILE A 54 -1.60 2.04 7.52
N TRP A 55 -1.73 3.34 7.82
CA TRP A 55 -1.88 3.91 9.16
C TRP A 55 -3.26 4.58 9.29
#